data_AF-A0A844M2J9-F1
#
_entry.id   AF-A0A844M2J9-F1
#
_cell.length_a   1.000
_cell.length_b   1.000
_cell.length_c   1.000
_cell.angle_alpha   90.00
_cell.angle_beta   90.00
_cell.angle_gamma   90.00
#
_symmetry.space_group_name_H-M   'P 1'
#
loop_
_entity.id
_entity.type
_entity.pdbx_description
1 polymer ?
#
loop_
_entity_poly.entity_id
_entity_poly.type
_entity_poly.pdbx_seq_one_letter_code
_entity_poly.pdbx_strand_id
1 'polypeptide(L)'
;MTSPVSVFAQSDQQQGAVLVIVLMLVVLLSTASVIALKNSQTSLEVITAAQVNRLLFQASDVPLAHLKTMVDQPDNLAQLMSPQGPMGYLIKQPFIKANQHSWAEYVVCYQPTRYKSWLEGSARHKRVGVQGGIINPQGYCNIANRQMNHYTSDRQLIATQLSFTRPIMAVSESADNTISGAVDGMAIVLDALGSPKPAHHTNPVVQNHGSVTDNTVPQQTLIRVYVTSVMPVFSSTKLKQIDDCLAKSMVVITADDSSHSLQQQESQMACLSRTKTPHDVQVQDYLYIYQTPVNNE
;
A
#
# COMPACT_ATOMS: atom_id res chain seq x y z
N MET A 1 10.35 -42.43 -72.74
CA MET A 1 9.02 -42.60 -72.08
C MET A 1 8.58 -41.19 -71.66
N THR A 2 7.93 -40.40 -72.52
CA THR A 2 6.45 -40.29 -72.71
C THR A 2 5.72 -40.14 -71.36
N SER A 3 4.89 -39.15 -71.02
CA SER A 3 4.36 -37.93 -71.63
C SER A 3 3.71 -37.10 -70.48
N PRO A 4 3.30 -35.84 -70.71
CA PRO A 4 2.76 -34.94 -69.68
C PRO A 4 1.25 -35.13 -69.48
N VAL A 5 0.73 -34.74 -68.31
CA VAL A 5 -0.71 -34.52 -68.11
C VAL A 5 -0.95 -33.01 -68.07
N SER A 6 -1.75 -32.55 -69.01
CA SER A 6 -2.18 -31.17 -69.19
C SER A 6 -3.69 -31.04 -68.97
N VAL A 7 -4.09 -29.79 -68.72
CA VAL A 7 -5.42 -29.20 -68.95
C VAL A 7 -6.41 -29.23 -67.78
N PHE A 8 -6.50 -28.10 -67.07
CA PHE A 8 -7.78 -27.62 -66.56
C PHE A 8 -8.44 -26.79 -67.67
N ALA A 9 -9.53 -27.31 -68.23
CA ALA A 9 -10.38 -26.60 -69.18
C ALA A 9 -11.48 -25.86 -68.40
N GLN A 10 -11.59 -24.55 -68.63
CA GLN A 10 -12.70 -23.71 -68.19
C GLN A 10 -13.96 -23.99 -69.04
N SER A 11 -15.13 -24.08 -68.40
CA SER A 11 -16.43 -23.98 -69.05
C SER A 11 -17.06 -22.61 -68.77
N ASP A 12 -17.47 -21.90 -69.83
CA ASP A 12 -17.88 -20.48 -69.81
C ASP A 12 -19.30 -20.21 -69.29
N GLN A 13 -19.87 -21.11 -68.49
CA GLN A 13 -21.14 -20.88 -67.78
C GLN A 13 -21.06 -21.09 -66.27
N GLN A 14 -19.84 -21.29 -65.74
CA GLN A 14 -19.55 -21.44 -64.31
C GLN A 14 -18.64 -20.35 -63.74
N GLN A 15 -18.12 -19.43 -64.56
CA GLN A 15 -17.14 -18.45 -64.13
C GLN A 15 -17.69 -17.37 -63.18
N GLY A 16 -19.00 -17.08 -63.24
CA GLY A 16 -19.65 -16.16 -62.30
C GLY A 16 -19.90 -16.77 -60.92
N ALA A 17 -20.32 -18.04 -60.86
CA ALA A 17 -20.68 -18.70 -59.60
C ALA A 17 -19.44 -19.01 -58.74
N VAL A 18 -18.33 -19.39 -59.35
CA VAL A 18 -17.07 -19.65 -58.65
C VAL A 18 -16.56 -18.37 -57.97
N LEU A 19 -16.64 -17.22 -58.65
CA LEU A 19 -16.18 -15.95 -58.09
C LEU A 19 -17.01 -15.54 -56.84
N VAL A 20 -18.33 -15.74 -56.88
CA VAL A 20 -19.22 -15.44 -55.74
C VAL A 20 -18.95 -16.36 -54.55
N ILE A 21 -18.75 -17.66 -54.80
CA ILE A 21 -18.45 -18.64 -53.75
C ILE A 21 -17.10 -18.33 -53.09
N VAL A 22 -16.07 -18.04 -53.88
CA VAL A 22 -14.74 -17.69 -53.37
C VAL A 22 -14.78 -16.39 -52.58
N LEU A 23 -15.50 -15.36 -53.06
CA LEU A 23 -15.67 -14.11 -52.31
C LEU A 23 -16.36 -14.32 -50.96
N MET A 24 -17.45 -15.10 -50.93
CA MET A 24 -18.13 -15.44 -49.67
C MET A 24 -17.21 -16.18 -48.70
N LEU A 25 -16.43 -17.14 -49.20
CA LEU A 25 -15.50 -17.90 -48.39
C LEU A 25 -14.37 -17.02 -47.84
N VAL A 26 -13.83 -16.09 -48.63
CA VAL A 26 -12.83 -15.11 -48.17
C VAL A 26 -13.41 -14.16 -47.12
N VAL A 27 -14.66 -13.72 -47.27
CA VAL A 27 -15.33 -12.87 -46.28
C VAL A 27 -15.54 -13.60 -44.95
N LEU A 28 -16.00 -14.86 -44.98
CA LEU A 28 -16.20 -15.67 -43.77
C LEU A 28 -14.88 -15.95 -43.04
N LEU A 29 -13.80 -16.23 -43.77
CA LEU A 29 -12.47 -16.42 -43.17
C LEU A 29 -11.91 -15.10 -42.60
N SER A 30 -12.21 -13.97 -43.24
CA SER A 30 -11.79 -12.65 -42.76
C SER A 30 -12.50 -12.24 -41.47
N THR A 31 -13.81 -12.48 -41.34
CA THR A 31 -14.55 -12.15 -40.12
C THR A 31 -14.11 -13.01 -38.93
N ALA A 32 -13.88 -14.31 -39.14
CA ALA A 32 -13.33 -15.21 -38.12
C ALA A 32 -11.94 -14.74 -37.65
N SER A 33 -11.08 -14.32 -38.59
CA SER A 33 -9.74 -13.78 -38.30
C SER A 33 -9.81 -12.48 -37.49
N VAL A 34 -10.74 -11.58 -37.83
CA VAL A 34 -10.93 -10.30 -37.12
C VAL A 34 -11.46 -10.52 -35.68
N ILE A 35 -12.32 -11.53 -35.46
CA ILE A 35 -12.80 -11.89 -34.11
C ILE A 35 -11.66 -12.43 -33.25
N ALA A 36 -10.79 -13.27 -33.81
CA ALA A 36 -9.59 -13.77 -33.11
C ALA A 36 -8.60 -12.63 -32.78
N LEU A 37 -8.43 -11.67 -33.68
CA LEU A 37 -7.60 -10.48 -33.44
C LEU A 37 -8.23 -9.54 -32.40
N LYS A 38 -9.57 -9.37 -32.40
CA LYS A 38 -10.28 -8.61 -31.36
C LYS A 38 -10.11 -9.23 -29.97
N ASN A 39 -10.16 -10.56 -29.87
CA ASN A 39 -9.86 -11.27 -28.62
C ASN A 39 -8.39 -11.14 -28.18
N SER A 40 -7.47 -10.78 -29.09
CA SER A 40 -6.08 -10.45 -28.75
C SER A 40 -5.87 -8.99 -28.33
N GLN A 41 -6.76 -8.07 -28.72
CA GLN A 41 -6.64 -6.64 -28.40
C GLN A 41 -7.09 -6.26 -26.98
N THR A 42 -7.88 -7.10 -26.31
CA THR A 42 -8.16 -6.99 -24.86
C THR A 42 -6.90 -7.13 -24.00
N SER A 43 -5.79 -7.56 -24.61
CA SER A 43 -4.52 -7.78 -23.95
C SER A 43 -3.71 -6.49 -23.72
N LEU A 44 -3.86 -5.41 -24.51
CA LEU A 44 -2.93 -4.28 -24.42
C LEU A 44 -3.16 -3.40 -23.17
N GLU A 45 -4.41 -3.17 -22.79
CA GLU A 45 -4.75 -2.46 -21.54
C GLU A 45 -4.48 -3.33 -20.30
N VAL A 46 -4.74 -4.64 -20.40
CA VAL A 46 -4.49 -5.59 -19.31
C VAL A 46 -2.98 -5.80 -19.09
N ILE A 47 -2.18 -5.83 -20.16
CA ILE A 47 -0.71 -5.95 -20.09
C ILE A 47 -0.09 -4.68 -19.50
N THR A 48 -0.56 -3.49 -19.88
CA THR A 48 -0.01 -2.23 -19.35
C THR A 48 -0.38 -2.01 -17.88
N ALA A 49 -1.60 -2.34 -17.46
CA ALA A 49 -1.99 -2.32 -16.04
C ALA A 49 -1.16 -3.31 -15.20
N ALA A 50 -0.92 -4.52 -15.72
CA ALA A 50 -0.07 -5.50 -15.04
C ALA A 50 1.39 -5.04 -14.91
N GLN A 51 1.92 -4.33 -15.90
CA GLN A 51 3.27 -3.74 -15.84
C GLN A 51 3.36 -2.64 -14.78
N VAL A 52 2.36 -1.76 -14.69
CA VAL A 52 2.31 -0.70 -13.65
C VAL A 52 2.26 -1.31 -12.25
N ASN A 53 1.41 -2.31 -12.02
CA ASN A 53 1.30 -2.97 -10.71
C ASN A 53 2.61 -3.66 -10.30
N ARG A 54 3.32 -4.30 -11.24
CA ARG A 54 4.63 -4.90 -10.95
C ARG A 54 5.66 -3.86 -10.52
N LEU A 55 5.70 -2.73 -11.21
CA LEU A 55 6.64 -1.64 -10.87
C LEU A 55 6.31 -1.01 -9.52
N LEU A 56 5.01 -0.80 -9.23
CA LEU A 56 4.55 -0.29 -7.94
C LEU A 56 4.89 -1.24 -6.80
N PHE A 57 4.66 -2.55 -7.00
CA PHE A 57 5.02 -3.57 -6.04
C PHE A 57 6.54 -3.60 -5.76
N GLN A 58 7.36 -3.60 -6.82
CA GLN A 58 8.81 -3.53 -6.69
C GLN A 58 9.27 -2.25 -5.98
N ALA A 59 8.60 -1.12 -6.21
CA ALA A 59 8.94 0.13 -5.55
C ALA A 59 8.60 0.11 -4.04
N SER A 60 7.59 -0.66 -3.63
CA SER A 60 7.23 -0.89 -2.23
C SER A 60 8.18 -1.85 -1.51
N ASP A 61 8.72 -2.87 -2.21
CA ASP A 61 9.65 -3.84 -1.62
C ASP A 61 10.96 -3.19 -1.12
N VAL A 62 11.48 -2.19 -1.85
CA VAL A 62 12.75 -1.53 -1.52
C VAL A 62 12.74 -0.86 -0.13
N PRO A 63 11.82 0.06 0.19
CA PRO A 63 11.76 0.65 1.52
C PRO A 63 11.42 -0.35 2.62
N LEU A 64 10.69 -1.44 2.31
CA LEU A 64 10.42 -2.49 3.28
C LEU A 64 11.69 -3.27 3.64
N ALA A 65 12.49 -3.64 2.64
CA ALA A 65 13.80 -4.25 2.84
C ALA A 65 14.74 -3.30 3.62
N HIS A 66 14.70 -2.00 3.30
CA HIS A 66 15.47 -0.98 4.04
C HIS A 66 15.00 -0.84 5.50
N LEU A 67 13.70 -0.88 5.77
CA LEU A 67 13.19 -0.90 7.14
C LEU A 67 13.67 -2.13 7.90
N LYS A 68 13.65 -3.31 7.26
CA LYS A 68 14.17 -4.53 7.87
C LYS A 68 15.65 -4.39 8.26
N THR A 69 16.49 -3.87 7.39
CA THR A 69 17.92 -3.69 7.72
C THR A 69 18.13 -2.68 8.85
N MET A 70 17.31 -1.63 8.94
CA MET A 70 17.35 -0.68 10.06
C MET A 70 16.90 -1.31 11.38
N VAL A 71 15.91 -2.19 11.36
CA VAL A 71 15.43 -2.91 12.57
C VAL A 71 16.47 -3.93 13.04
N ASP A 72 17.14 -4.61 12.12
CA ASP A 72 18.15 -5.64 12.45
C ASP A 72 19.44 -5.02 13.05
N GLN A 73 19.70 -3.72 12.85
CA GLN A 73 20.88 -3.01 13.36
C GLN A 73 20.58 -2.24 14.65
N PRO A 74 21.32 -2.44 15.75
CA PRO A 74 20.99 -1.88 17.07
C PRO A 74 20.98 -0.34 17.11
N ASP A 75 21.93 0.32 16.44
CA ASP A 75 22.01 1.79 16.43
C ASP A 75 20.87 2.44 15.64
N ASN A 76 20.47 1.82 14.52
CA ASN A 76 19.34 2.28 13.72
C ASN A 76 18.02 1.99 14.42
N LEU A 77 17.89 0.81 15.03
CA LEU A 77 16.75 0.46 15.86
C LEU A 77 16.59 1.45 17.02
N ALA A 78 17.66 1.81 17.73
CA ALA A 78 17.62 2.80 18.80
C ALA A 78 17.08 4.15 18.31
N GLN A 79 17.43 4.56 17.08
CA GLN A 79 16.91 5.80 16.49
C GLN A 79 15.45 5.67 16.03
N LEU A 80 15.04 4.54 15.44
CA LEU A 80 13.64 4.25 15.10
C LEU A 80 12.73 4.28 16.33
N MET A 81 13.25 3.76 17.45
CA MET A 81 12.59 3.68 18.75
C MET A 81 12.75 4.94 19.60
N SER A 82 13.56 5.91 19.15
CA SER A 82 13.73 7.18 19.86
C SER A 82 12.39 7.93 19.93
N PRO A 83 12.19 8.84 20.89
CA PRO A 83 10.96 9.63 21.01
C PRO A 83 10.57 10.41 19.75
N GLN A 84 11.54 10.70 18.89
CA GLN A 84 11.36 11.43 17.65
C GLN A 84 11.34 10.52 16.41
N GLY A 85 11.60 9.23 16.60
CA GLY A 85 11.60 8.22 15.54
C GLY A 85 10.20 7.69 15.24
N PRO A 86 10.03 7.01 14.09
CA PRO A 86 8.75 6.54 13.61
C PRO A 86 8.05 5.56 14.56
N MET A 87 8.79 4.66 15.20
CA MET A 87 8.23 3.65 16.10
C MET A 87 8.09 4.19 17.53
N GLY A 88 9.10 4.91 18.02
CA GLY A 88 9.08 5.49 19.36
C GLY A 88 7.97 6.53 19.54
N TYR A 89 7.65 7.31 18.51
CA TYR A 89 6.51 8.24 18.53
C TYR A 89 5.17 7.55 18.79
N LEU A 90 4.99 6.30 18.32
CA LEU A 90 3.75 5.54 18.50
C LEU A 90 3.64 4.90 19.90
N ILE A 91 4.78 4.64 20.55
CA ILE A 91 4.84 3.96 21.85
C ILE A 91 4.85 4.95 23.02
N LYS A 92 5.46 6.13 22.85
CA LYS A 92 5.56 7.14 23.94
C LYS A 92 4.28 7.90 24.26
N GLN A 93 3.24 7.76 23.44
CA GLN A 93 1.97 8.45 23.67
C GLN A 93 1.37 7.90 24.98
N PRO A 94 1.13 8.75 26.00
CA PRO A 94 0.76 8.29 27.33
C PRO A 94 -0.51 7.44 27.26
N PHE A 95 -0.43 6.25 27.85
CA PHE A 95 -1.52 5.39 28.27
C PHE A 95 -2.80 5.52 27.45
N ILE A 96 -2.80 4.82 26.31
CA ILE A 96 -4.02 4.25 25.78
C ILE A 96 -4.58 3.34 26.88
N LYS A 97 -5.56 3.82 27.66
CA LYS A 97 -6.45 2.89 28.37
C LYS A 97 -7.01 1.96 27.30
N ALA A 98 -7.08 0.65 27.56
CA ALA A 98 -7.48 -0.37 26.58
C ALA A 98 -8.77 -0.05 25.79
N ASN A 99 -9.59 0.88 26.28
CA ASN A 99 -10.87 1.31 25.72
C ASN A 99 -10.88 2.73 25.11
N GLN A 100 -9.75 3.43 25.03
CA GLN A 100 -9.65 4.71 24.33
C GLN A 100 -9.02 4.49 22.96
N HIS A 101 -9.75 4.87 21.92
CA HIS A 101 -9.17 5.02 20.59
C HIS A 101 -8.01 6.00 20.72
N SER A 102 -6.81 5.63 20.30
CA SER A 102 -5.70 6.58 20.18
C SER A 102 -5.10 6.38 18.81
N TRP A 103 -5.19 7.43 18.02
CA TRP A 103 -4.84 7.40 16.62
C TRP A 103 -3.51 8.11 16.44
N ALA A 104 -2.45 7.33 16.35
CA ALA A 104 -1.12 7.84 16.08
C ALA A 104 -0.65 7.29 14.74
N GLU A 105 -0.23 8.19 13.87
CA GLU A 105 0.41 7.86 12.60
C GLU A 105 1.74 8.62 12.51
N TYR A 106 2.77 7.98 11.99
CA TYR A 106 4.01 8.62 11.61
C TYR A 106 4.28 8.30 10.15
N VAL A 107 4.43 9.30 9.29
CA VAL A 107 4.61 9.12 7.86
C VAL A 107 5.98 9.57 7.40
N VAL A 108 6.64 8.70 6.66
CA VAL A 108 7.95 8.94 6.05
C VAL A 108 7.82 8.95 4.53
N CYS A 109 8.35 9.98 3.89
CA CYS A 109 8.52 9.96 2.44
C CYS A 109 9.80 9.23 2.08
N TYR A 110 9.71 8.15 1.30
CA TYR A 110 10.88 7.38 0.91
C TYR A 110 11.57 8.00 -0.30
N GLN A 111 12.84 8.34 -0.13
CA GLN A 111 13.73 8.82 -1.18
C GLN A 111 15.06 8.05 -1.11
N PRO A 112 15.45 7.32 -2.17
CA PRO A 112 16.72 6.58 -2.16
C PRO A 112 17.95 7.48 -1.96
N THR A 113 17.91 8.71 -2.49
CA THR A 113 19.00 9.70 -2.32
C THR A 113 19.06 10.29 -0.90
N ARG A 114 18.02 10.11 -0.09
CA ARG A 114 17.94 10.54 1.30
C ARG A 114 17.53 9.39 2.21
N TYR A 115 18.21 8.26 2.08
CA TYR A 115 17.87 7.02 2.80
C TYR A 115 17.92 7.15 4.35
N LYS A 116 18.64 8.15 4.89
CA LYS A 116 18.67 8.47 6.33
C LYS A 116 17.56 9.42 6.78
N SER A 117 16.72 9.91 5.87
CA SER A 117 15.63 10.87 6.17
C SER A 117 14.75 10.40 7.32
N TRP A 118 14.49 9.10 7.41
CA TRP A 118 13.71 8.42 8.44
C TRP A 118 14.21 8.69 9.86
N LEU A 119 15.51 9.00 9.99
CA LEU A 119 16.22 9.25 11.24
C LEU A 119 16.42 10.75 11.52
N GLU A 120 16.06 11.64 10.59
CA GLU A 120 16.20 13.10 10.72
C GLU A 120 15.21 13.74 11.71
N GLY A 121 14.56 12.91 12.53
CA GLY A 121 13.67 13.31 13.60
C GLY A 121 12.31 13.80 13.12
N SER A 122 11.45 14.03 14.09
CA SER A 122 10.01 14.19 13.88
C SER A 122 9.57 15.51 13.21
N ALA A 123 10.49 16.46 13.03
CA ALA A 123 10.22 17.77 12.40
C ALA A 123 10.14 17.69 10.87
N ARG A 124 10.70 16.65 10.25
CA ARG A 124 10.67 16.44 8.79
C ARG A 124 9.51 15.57 8.31
N HIS A 125 8.81 14.92 9.24
CA HIS A 125 7.84 13.88 8.95
C HIS A 125 6.42 14.29 9.33
N LYS A 126 5.44 13.89 8.54
CA LYS A 126 4.03 14.07 8.90
C LYS A 126 3.72 13.14 10.06
N ARG A 127 3.01 13.65 11.05
CA ARG A 127 2.53 12.86 12.18
C ARG A 127 1.06 13.14 12.41
N VAL A 128 0.36 12.18 12.97
CA VAL A 128 -1.00 12.34 13.49
C VAL A 128 -0.90 12.11 14.99
N GLY A 129 -1.35 13.10 15.76
CA GLY A 129 -1.43 12.97 17.22
C GLY A 129 -2.63 12.12 17.62
N VAL A 130 -2.66 11.64 18.86
CA VAL A 130 -3.75 10.80 19.42
C VAL A 130 -5.15 11.39 19.33
N GLN A 131 -5.29 12.67 19.00
CA GLN A 131 -6.55 13.37 18.77
C GLN A 131 -6.85 13.66 17.28
N GLY A 132 -5.95 13.30 16.37
CA GLY A 132 -6.20 13.32 14.91
C GLY A 132 -5.76 14.56 14.22
N GLY A 133 -5.33 15.53 15.03
CA GLY A 133 -4.57 16.67 14.54
C GLY A 133 -3.35 16.17 13.77
N ILE A 134 -3.25 16.62 12.52
CA ILE A 134 -2.06 16.45 11.71
C ILE A 134 -1.00 17.42 12.24
N ILE A 135 0.10 16.87 12.72
CA ILE A 135 1.31 17.57 13.12
C ILE A 135 2.27 17.51 11.91
N ASN A 136 2.79 18.67 11.52
CA ASN A 136 3.65 18.83 10.34
C ASN A 136 2.96 18.34 9.04
N PRO A 137 1.96 19.07 8.53
CA PRO A 137 1.17 18.66 7.36
C PRO A 137 1.96 18.65 6.05
N GLN A 138 3.24 19.05 6.03
CA GLN A 138 4.09 19.05 4.83
C GLN A 138 5.11 17.89 4.82
N GLY A 139 5.18 17.08 5.88
CA GLY A 139 6.17 16.00 6.00
C GLY A 139 5.78 14.67 5.34
N TYR A 140 4.78 14.66 4.44
CA TYR A 140 4.45 13.52 3.59
C TYR A 140 5.18 13.62 2.24
N CYS A 141 4.98 12.66 1.33
CA CYS A 141 5.48 12.80 -0.04
C CYS A 141 4.69 13.85 -0.83
N ASN A 142 5.11 15.12 -0.72
CA ASN A 142 4.50 16.22 -1.45
C ASN A 142 4.94 16.20 -2.92
N ILE A 143 4.24 15.44 -3.75
CA ILE A 143 4.57 15.25 -5.17
C ILE A 143 4.15 16.45 -6.04
N ALA A 144 3.27 17.32 -5.55
CA ALA A 144 2.88 18.53 -6.26
C ALA A 144 3.95 19.65 -6.17
N ASN A 145 4.81 19.61 -5.15
CA ASN A 145 5.89 20.57 -4.97
C ASN A 145 7.07 20.27 -5.90
N ARG A 146 7.24 21.08 -6.94
CA ARG A 146 8.33 20.94 -7.90
C ARG A 146 9.72 21.34 -7.36
N GLN A 147 9.80 21.97 -6.19
CA GLN A 147 11.07 22.38 -5.58
C GLN A 147 11.77 21.21 -4.88
N MET A 148 11.05 20.15 -4.51
CA MET A 148 11.60 18.97 -3.84
C MET A 148 11.23 17.70 -4.60
N ASN A 149 12.23 16.90 -4.96
CA ASN A 149 11.99 15.63 -5.67
C ASN A 149 11.56 14.53 -4.69
N HIS A 150 10.26 14.42 -4.36
CA HIS A 150 9.70 13.36 -3.50
C HIS A 150 9.45 12.02 -4.21
N TYR A 151 10.01 11.84 -5.41
CA TYR A 151 9.93 10.59 -6.14
C TYR A 151 11.10 9.67 -5.77
N THR A 152 10.93 8.38 -6.02
CA THR A 152 11.97 7.37 -5.80
C THR A 152 13.12 7.48 -6.80
N SER A 153 12.96 8.27 -7.87
CA SER A 153 14.00 8.52 -8.87
C SER A 153 13.81 9.88 -9.56
N ASP A 154 14.84 10.34 -10.27
CA ASP A 154 14.79 11.56 -11.07
C ASP A 154 13.84 11.48 -12.27
N ARG A 155 13.39 10.26 -12.64
CA ARG A 155 12.37 10.07 -13.68
C ARG A 155 10.97 10.49 -13.22
N GLN A 156 10.78 10.75 -11.93
CA GLN A 156 9.52 11.23 -11.35
C GLN A 156 8.29 10.39 -11.69
N LEU A 157 8.48 9.06 -11.77
CA LEU A 157 7.42 8.12 -12.11
C LEU A 157 6.67 7.61 -10.88
N ILE A 158 7.40 7.22 -9.84
CA ILE A 158 6.86 6.59 -8.63
C ILE A 158 7.24 7.42 -7.41
N ALA A 159 6.28 7.65 -6.53
CA ALA A 159 6.51 8.16 -5.19
C ALA A 159 6.05 7.11 -4.17
N THR A 160 6.84 6.90 -3.12
CA THR A 160 6.56 5.87 -2.12
C THR A 160 6.62 6.49 -0.73
N GLN A 161 5.59 6.25 0.08
CA GLN A 161 5.54 6.68 1.47
C GLN A 161 5.27 5.52 2.41
N LEU A 162 5.81 5.61 3.62
CA LEU A 162 5.55 4.67 4.70
C LEU A 162 4.71 5.33 5.76
N SER A 163 3.69 4.64 6.22
CA SER A 163 2.82 5.09 7.32
C SER A 163 2.89 4.07 8.44
N PHE A 164 3.54 4.45 9.53
CA PHE A 164 3.61 3.67 10.76
C PHE A 164 2.38 4.02 11.60
N THR A 165 1.62 3.02 12.00
CA THR A 165 0.41 3.17 12.80
C THR A 165 0.41 2.18 13.94
N ARG A 166 -0.34 2.51 14.98
CA ARG A 166 -0.68 1.54 16.03
C ARG A 166 -2.10 1.06 15.75
N PRO A 167 -2.30 -0.20 15.30
CA PRO A 167 -3.65 -0.75 15.20
C PRO A 167 -4.28 -0.78 16.59
N ILE A 168 -5.56 -0.41 16.67
CA ILE A 168 -6.37 -0.67 17.85
C ILE A 168 -6.61 -2.17 17.87
N MET A 169 -5.85 -2.89 18.70
CA MET A 169 -6.20 -4.27 19.00
C MET A 169 -7.41 -4.20 19.93
N ALA A 170 -8.55 -4.74 19.51
CA ALA A 170 -9.65 -5.00 20.43
C ALA A 170 -9.14 -6.04 21.43
N VAL A 171 -8.65 -5.57 22.57
CA VAL A 171 -8.30 -6.45 23.69
C VAL A 171 -9.62 -6.81 24.34
N SER A 172 -10.13 -8.02 24.10
CA SER A 172 -11.08 -8.59 25.04
C SER A 172 -10.29 -8.84 26.33
N GLU A 173 -10.54 -8.03 27.36
CA GLU A 173 -10.19 -8.41 28.73
C GLU A 173 -10.99 -9.68 29.07
N SER A 174 -10.38 -10.83 28.87
CA SER A 174 -10.71 -12.01 29.64
C SER A 174 -9.43 -12.49 30.28
N ALA A 175 -9.35 -12.31 31.60
CA ALA A 175 -8.38 -13.00 32.42
C ALA A 175 -8.63 -14.51 32.31
N ASP A 176 -8.06 -15.14 31.30
CA ASP A 176 -7.66 -16.55 31.38
C ASP A 176 -6.64 -16.87 30.31
N ASN A 177 -5.69 -17.72 30.68
CA ASN A 177 -4.44 -17.91 29.98
C ASN A 177 -4.63 -18.89 28.83
N THR A 178 -5.42 -18.54 27.80
CA THR A 178 -5.51 -19.35 26.57
C THR A 178 -5.90 -18.47 25.40
N ILE A 179 -4.97 -18.33 24.46
CA ILE A 179 -5.15 -17.55 23.22
C ILE A 179 -6.17 -18.26 22.34
N SER A 180 -7.43 -17.83 22.41
CA SER A 180 -8.42 -18.00 21.35
C SER A 180 -9.60 -17.08 21.64
N GLY A 181 -9.82 -16.06 20.80
CA GLY A 181 -10.89 -15.09 21.03
C GLY A 181 -11.08 -14.18 19.83
N ALA A 182 -11.92 -14.62 18.90
CA ALA A 182 -12.61 -13.73 17.99
C ALA A 182 -13.58 -12.85 18.79
N VAL A 183 -13.63 -11.56 18.48
CA VAL A 183 -14.72 -10.68 18.93
C VAL A 183 -15.40 -10.04 17.73
N ASP A 184 -16.71 -10.25 17.71
CA ASP A 184 -17.72 -9.67 16.85
C ASP A 184 -18.01 -8.23 17.31
N GLY A 185 -18.19 -7.30 16.37
CA GLY A 185 -18.63 -5.93 16.66
C GLY A 185 -17.54 -4.84 16.76
N MET A 186 -16.90 -4.54 15.62
CA MET A 186 -16.49 -3.20 15.13
C MET A 186 -15.46 -3.47 14.04
N ALA A 187 -15.95 -3.79 12.84
CA ALA A 187 -15.11 -3.75 11.66
C ALA A 187 -14.67 -2.30 11.48
N ILE A 188 -13.43 -1.97 11.88
CA ILE A 188 -12.74 -0.86 11.20
C ILE A 188 -12.84 -1.25 9.73
N VAL A 189 -13.60 -0.47 8.96
CA VAL A 189 -13.59 -0.57 7.52
C VAL A 189 -12.19 -0.12 7.09
N LEU A 190 -11.19 -0.98 7.29
CA LEU A 190 -10.11 -1.13 6.33
C LEU A 190 -10.87 -1.49 5.07
N ASP A 191 -11.10 -0.51 4.19
CA ASP A 191 -11.63 -0.75 2.85
C ASP A 191 -10.75 -1.83 2.23
N ALA A 192 -11.22 -3.07 2.37
CA ALA A 192 -10.57 -4.27 1.93
C ALA A 192 -10.84 -4.37 0.43
N LEU A 193 -10.16 -3.53 -0.34
CA LEU A 193 -9.73 -3.91 -1.68
C LEU A 193 -8.52 -4.84 -1.51
N GLY A 194 -8.81 -6.09 -1.12
CA GLY A 194 -7.94 -7.24 -1.33
C GLY A 194 -6.56 -7.22 -0.66
N SER A 195 -6.47 -6.94 0.65
CA SER A 195 -5.27 -7.34 1.39
C SER A 195 -5.11 -8.87 1.31
N PRO A 196 -3.96 -9.41 0.87
CA PRO A 196 -3.72 -10.84 0.95
C PRO A 196 -3.85 -11.28 2.41
N LYS A 197 -4.49 -12.42 2.65
CA LYS A 197 -4.37 -13.13 3.93
C LYS A 197 -2.88 -13.14 4.33
N PRO A 198 -2.51 -12.82 5.57
CA PRO A 198 -1.14 -12.99 6.00
C PRO A 198 -0.80 -14.46 5.77
N ALA A 199 0.08 -14.71 4.79
CA ALA A 199 0.78 -15.97 4.68
C ALA A 199 1.53 -16.17 6.01
N HIS A 200 1.80 -17.43 6.33
CA HIS A 200 2.37 -17.94 7.57
C HIS A 200 3.78 -17.37 7.91
N HIS A 201 3.91 -16.05 8.00
CA HIS A 201 5.10 -15.31 8.40
C HIS A 201 4.91 -14.92 9.86
N THR A 202 5.79 -15.41 10.71
CA THR A 202 5.94 -14.91 12.08
C THR A 202 6.23 -13.42 12.01
N ASN A 203 5.45 -12.60 12.73
CA ASN A 203 5.72 -11.17 12.81
C ASN A 203 7.14 -10.96 13.36
N PRO A 204 7.98 -10.12 12.74
CA PRO A 204 9.27 -9.76 13.32
C PRO A 204 9.07 -9.18 14.73
N VAL A 205 9.70 -9.83 15.71
CA VAL A 205 9.68 -9.42 17.12
C VAL A 205 10.87 -8.51 17.38
N VAL A 206 10.60 -7.32 17.87
CA VAL A 206 11.61 -6.32 18.25
C VAL A 206 11.64 -6.25 19.77
N GLN A 207 12.77 -6.62 20.38
CA GLN A 207 12.95 -6.64 21.84
C GLN A 207 13.99 -5.60 22.28
N ASN A 208 13.70 -4.85 23.35
CA ASN A 208 14.71 -4.09 24.06
C ASN A 208 15.24 -4.94 25.23
N HIS A 209 16.53 -5.31 25.19
CA HIS A 209 17.20 -6.05 26.26
C HIS A 209 17.63 -5.10 27.37
N GLY A 210 16.66 -4.57 28.13
CA GLY A 210 16.94 -3.90 29.40
C GLY A 210 17.38 -4.92 30.46
N SER A 211 18.22 -4.50 31.41
CA SER A 211 18.56 -5.34 32.57
C SER A 211 17.29 -5.63 33.36
N VAL A 212 16.85 -6.89 33.36
CA VAL A 212 15.62 -7.33 34.02
C VAL A 212 15.79 -7.20 35.53
N THR A 213 15.19 -6.17 36.10
CA THR A 213 14.95 -6.08 37.56
C THR A 213 13.57 -6.65 37.87
N ASP A 214 13.42 -7.28 39.03
CA ASP A 214 12.24 -8.02 39.52
C ASP A 214 10.90 -7.21 39.51
N ASN A 215 10.97 -5.90 39.26
CA ASN A 215 9.84 -4.97 39.28
C ASN A 215 9.47 -4.45 37.89
N THR A 216 9.48 -5.28 36.84
CA THR A 216 9.11 -4.84 35.48
C THR A 216 8.02 -5.71 34.85
N VAL A 217 6.99 -5.09 34.27
CA VAL A 217 5.94 -5.79 33.52
C VAL A 217 6.26 -5.75 32.02
N PRO A 218 6.26 -6.88 31.30
CA PRO A 218 6.40 -6.90 29.86
C PRO A 218 5.13 -6.33 29.19
N GLN A 219 5.29 -5.21 28.50
CA GLN A 219 4.29 -4.58 27.65
C GLN A 219 4.57 -4.95 26.19
N GLN A 220 3.50 -5.16 25.42
CA GLN A 220 3.58 -5.43 23.99
C GLN A 220 2.82 -4.37 23.21
N THR A 221 3.38 -3.90 22.10
CA THR A 221 2.71 -2.97 21.20
C THR A 221 2.92 -3.44 19.76
N LEU A 222 1.80 -3.67 19.08
CA LEU A 222 1.79 -3.93 17.65
C LEU A 222 1.97 -2.61 16.90
N ILE A 223 2.91 -2.56 15.97
CA ILE A 223 3.12 -1.46 15.04
C ILE A 223 2.88 -2.00 13.64
N ARG A 224 1.96 -1.39 12.91
CA ARG A 224 1.69 -1.70 11.51
C ARG A 224 2.33 -0.67 10.62
N VAL A 225 3.00 -1.12 9.58
CA VAL A 225 3.64 -0.27 8.58
C VAL A 225 2.96 -0.49 7.25
N TYR A 226 2.38 0.56 6.70
CA TYR A 226 1.84 0.58 5.35
C TYR A 226 2.87 1.22 4.42
N VAL A 227 3.27 0.52 3.36
CA VAL A 227 4.13 1.06 2.31
C VAL A 227 3.25 1.34 1.11
N THR A 228 3.04 2.60 0.79
CA THR A 228 2.19 3.05 -0.31
C THR A 228 3.02 3.62 -1.44
N SER A 229 3.03 2.92 -2.57
CA SER A 229 3.63 3.41 -3.82
C SER A 229 2.53 3.91 -4.74
N VAL A 230 2.74 5.07 -5.37
CA VAL A 230 1.81 5.64 -6.35
C VAL A 230 2.55 6.00 -7.63
N MET A 231 1.85 5.92 -8.77
CA MET A 231 2.39 6.29 -10.09
C MET A 231 1.54 7.41 -10.72
N PRO A 232 1.81 8.69 -10.37
CA PRO A 232 0.93 9.80 -10.73
C PRO A 232 0.78 10.01 -12.24
N VAL A 233 1.82 9.71 -13.02
CA VAL A 233 1.85 9.95 -14.48
C VAL A 233 0.83 9.11 -15.27
N PHE A 234 0.39 7.98 -14.71
CA PHE A 234 -0.65 7.12 -15.30
C PHE A 234 -2.05 7.41 -14.73
N SER A 235 -2.18 8.40 -13.86
CA SER A 235 -3.48 8.87 -13.39
C SER A 235 -4.03 9.93 -14.35
N SER A 236 -5.34 9.88 -14.61
CA SER A 236 -6.05 10.95 -15.35
C SER A 236 -6.36 12.17 -14.46
N THR A 237 -6.03 12.09 -13.17
CA THR A 237 -6.29 13.10 -12.15
C THR A 237 -5.15 14.12 -12.05
N LYS A 238 -5.47 15.38 -11.73
CA LYS A 238 -4.45 16.43 -11.51
C LYS A 238 -3.51 16.05 -10.36
N LEU A 239 -2.21 16.29 -10.55
CA LEU A 239 -1.18 15.99 -9.55
C LEU A 239 -1.51 16.53 -8.14
N LYS A 240 -2.11 17.71 -8.04
CA LYS A 240 -2.52 18.29 -6.73
C LYS A 240 -3.56 17.44 -6.00
N GLN A 241 -4.50 16.82 -6.71
CA GLN A 241 -5.52 15.97 -6.09
C GLN A 241 -4.91 14.64 -5.62
N ILE A 242 -3.92 14.12 -6.33
CA ILE A 242 -3.17 12.93 -5.91
C ILE A 242 -2.34 13.26 -4.66
N ASP A 243 -1.70 14.43 -4.66
CA ASP A 243 -0.97 15.00 -3.52
C ASP A 243 -1.88 15.18 -2.28
N ASP A 244 -3.11 15.66 -2.48
CA ASP A 244 -4.12 15.75 -1.41
C ASP A 244 -4.48 14.35 -0.85
N CYS A 245 -4.46 13.30 -1.68
CA CYS A 245 -4.64 11.94 -1.20
C CYS A 245 -3.47 11.46 -0.34
N LEU A 246 -2.22 11.74 -0.73
CA LEU A 246 -1.03 11.36 0.04
C LEU A 246 -0.94 12.07 1.40
N ALA A 247 -1.50 13.28 1.50
CA ALA A 247 -1.56 14.02 2.75
C ALA A 247 -2.51 13.38 3.79
N LYS A 248 -3.53 12.63 3.35
CA LYS A 248 -4.52 11.97 4.24
C LYS A 248 -3.87 10.90 5.12
N SER A 249 -4.54 10.58 6.23
CA SER A 249 -4.15 9.50 7.13
C SER A 249 -4.50 8.14 6.52
N MET A 250 -3.69 7.13 6.82
CA MET A 250 -4.00 5.74 6.49
C MET A 250 -5.13 5.18 7.36
N VAL A 251 -5.21 5.63 8.62
CA VAL A 251 -6.26 5.23 9.58
C VAL A 251 -7.31 6.32 9.65
N VAL A 252 -8.57 5.93 9.55
CA VAL A 252 -9.76 6.80 9.60
C VAL A 252 -10.61 6.42 10.80
N ILE A 253 -11.22 7.42 11.44
CA ILE A 253 -12.25 7.22 12.45
C ILE A 253 -13.57 7.74 11.89
N THR A 254 -14.61 6.91 11.90
CA THR A 254 -16.00 7.34 11.85
C THR A 254 -16.44 7.57 13.29
N ALA A 255 -16.64 8.82 13.69
CA ALA A 255 -17.23 9.10 15.00
C ALA A 255 -18.73 8.85 14.92
N ASP A 256 -19.23 7.82 15.60
CA ASP A 256 -20.61 7.77 16.06
C ASP A 256 -20.68 8.53 17.38
N ASP A 257 -20.90 9.84 17.33
CA ASP A 257 -21.99 10.47 18.08
C ASP A 257 -22.05 11.99 17.87
N SER A 258 -23.14 12.43 17.25
CA SER A 258 -23.99 13.58 17.60
C SER A 258 -23.44 14.82 18.34
N SER A 259 -22.23 15.32 18.08
CA SER A 259 -21.91 16.77 18.17
C SER A 259 -20.45 17.01 17.80
N HIS A 260 -20.21 18.03 16.97
CA HIS A 260 -18.96 18.34 16.28
C HIS A 260 -18.74 17.48 15.02
N SER A 261 -18.91 18.12 13.86
CA SER A 261 -18.73 17.56 12.54
C SER A 261 -17.29 17.08 12.31
N LEU A 262 -16.99 15.85 12.72
CA LEU A 262 -15.91 15.07 12.14
C LEU A 262 -16.43 14.55 10.80
N GLN A 263 -16.19 15.33 9.73
CA GLN A 263 -16.51 14.90 8.38
C GLN A 263 -15.89 13.52 8.16
N GLN A 264 -16.69 12.60 7.62
CA GLN A 264 -16.31 11.28 7.13
C GLN A 264 -14.94 11.36 6.44
N GLN A 265 -13.87 11.08 7.20
CA GLN A 265 -12.54 11.47 6.76
C GLN A 265 -12.04 10.37 5.84
N GLU A 266 -12.23 10.53 4.53
CA GLU A 266 -11.74 9.56 3.53
C GLU A 266 -10.26 9.20 3.81
N SER A 267 -9.93 7.90 3.85
CA SER A 267 -8.56 7.42 4.06
C SER A 267 -7.69 7.78 2.86
N GLN A 268 -6.37 7.74 3.04
CA GLN A 268 -5.44 7.83 1.92
C GLN A 268 -5.81 6.82 0.80
N MET A 269 -6.07 5.57 1.18
CA MET A 269 -6.38 4.49 0.24
C MET A 269 -7.69 4.71 -0.52
N ALA A 270 -8.73 5.11 0.21
CA ALA A 270 -10.01 5.43 -0.38
C ALA A 270 -9.89 6.60 -1.38
N CYS A 271 -9.10 7.63 -1.04
CA CYS A 271 -8.84 8.76 -1.93
C CYS A 271 -8.07 8.34 -3.20
N LEU A 272 -7.02 7.54 -3.07
CA LEU A 272 -6.23 7.05 -4.21
C LEU A 272 -7.09 6.16 -5.13
N SER A 273 -7.95 5.33 -4.54
CA SER A 273 -8.90 4.49 -5.27
C SER A 273 -9.96 5.32 -5.99
N ARG A 274 -10.57 6.31 -5.32
CA ARG A 274 -11.58 7.21 -5.89
C ARG A 274 -11.01 8.05 -7.04
N THR A 275 -9.77 8.52 -6.92
CA THR A 275 -9.08 9.28 -7.98
C THR A 275 -8.54 8.41 -9.11
N LYS A 276 -8.73 7.09 -9.04
CA LYS A 276 -8.19 6.10 -9.98
C LYS A 276 -6.68 6.26 -10.18
N THR A 277 -5.98 6.68 -9.13
CA THR A 277 -4.53 6.78 -9.15
C THR A 277 -3.96 5.38 -9.03
N PRO A 278 -3.11 4.93 -9.97
CA PRO A 278 -2.43 3.65 -9.83
C PRO A 278 -1.57 3.63 -8.57
N HIS A 279 -1.86 2.69 -7.67
CA HIS A 279 -1.20 2.55 -6.39
C HIS A 279 -1.09 1.10 -5.97
N ASP A 280 -0.07 0.80 -5.17
CA ASP A 280 0.13 -0.47 -4.49
C ASP A 280 0.37 -0.21 -3.00
N VAL A 281 -0.18 -1.07 -2.15
CA VAL A 281 0.08 -1.02 -0.71
C VAL A 281 0.49 -2.37 -0.18
N GLN A 282 1.67 -2.38 0.42
CA GLN A 282 2.16 -3.50 1.22
C GLN A 282 2.00 -3.19 2.70
N VAL A 283 1.79 -4.23 3.50
CA VAL A 283 1.58 -4.12 4.94
C VAL A 283 2.57 -5.03 5.66
N GLN A 284 3.28 -4.50 6.64
CA GLN A 284 4.17 -5.25 7.51
C GLN A 284 3.86 -4.91 8.97
N ASP A 285 3.65 -5.95 9.78
CA ASP A 285 3.44 -5.83 11.21
C ASP A 285 4.75 -6.11 11.97
N TYR A 286 5.02 -5.32 13.01
CA TYR A 286 6.14 -5.46 13.94
C TYR A 286 5.60 -5.53 15.36
N LEU A 287 5.99 -6.57 16.10
CA LEU A 287 5.65 -6.68 17.51
C LEU A 287 6.80 -6.11 18.35
N TYR A 288 6.54 -5.02 19.06
CA TYR A 288 7.51 -4.44 19.98
C TYR A 288 7.22 -4.84 21.42
N ILE A 289 8.23 -5.37 22.11
CA ILE A 289 8.16 -5.78 23.51
C ILE A 289 9.07 -4.87 24.34
N TYR A 290 8.50 -4.23 25.36
CA TYR A 290 9.23 -3.36 26.30
C TYR A 290 8.83 -3.61 27.74
N GLN A 291 9.69 -3.22 28.66
CA GLN A 291 9.48 -3.36 30.09
C GLN A 291 9.15 -2.01 30.71
N THR A 292 8.06 -1.94 31.47
CA THR A 292 7.72 -0.76 32.28
C THR A 292 7.94 -1.06 33.76
N PRO A 293 8.57 -0.16 34.53
CA PRO A 293 8.71 -0.34 35.97
C PRO A 293 7.34 -0.40 36.64
N VAL A 294 7.18 -1.30 37.60
CA VAL A 294 6.01 -1.38 38.48
C VAL A 294 6.10 -0.19 39.42
N ASN A 295 5.26 0.81 39.20
CA ASN A 295 5.06 1.87 40.17
C ASN A 295 4.27 1.27 41.33
N ASN A 296 4.94 1.02 42.45
CA ASN A 296 4.26 0.71 43.71
C ASN A 296 3.60 2.03 44.19
N GLU A 297 2.32 2.22 43.87
CA GLU A 297 1.45 3.16 44.58
C GLU A 297 1.14 2.65 45.99
#